data_AF-A0AA96FA83-F1
#
_entry.id   AF-A0AA96FA83-F1
#
_cell.length_a   1.000
_cell.length_b   1.000
_cell.length_c   1.000
_cell.angle_alpha   90.00
_cell.angle_beta   90.00
_cell.angle_gamma   90.00
#
_symmetry.space_group_name_H-M   'P 1'
#
loop_
_entity.id
_entity.type
_entity.pdbx_description
1 polymer ?
#
loop_
_entity_poly.entity_id
_entity_poly.type
_entity_poly.pdbx_seq_one_letter_code
_entity_poly.pdbx_strand_id
1 'polypeptide(L)'
;MNDVRLRPEFLRSMEDFDGEVGEGLKPGLKAMVRLRCSHINGDAYSVRMHSEELARLGAKPHLIAALGRPVKLMREDLVTEAQAAVLRFAEILTDPPRGLEVEAREEVRRHLSAKAVGALVEVIAITNAWNRVTRGTE
;
A
#
# COMPACT_ATOMS: atom_id res chain seq x y z
N MET A 1 -21.71 -16.86 -10.72
CA MET A 1 -20.31 -17.02 -10.27
C MET A 1 -19.99 -15.69 -9.61
N ASN A 2 -20.01 -15.50 -8.29
CA ASN A 2 -19.58 -16.39 -7.21
C ASN A 2 -20.55 -16.42 -6.02
N ASP A 3 -20.69 -17.60 -5.40
CA ASP A 3 -21.41 -17.83 -4.13
C ASP A 3 -20.41 -17.92 -2.95
N VAL A 4 -19.24 -17.28 -3.11
CA VAL A 4 -18.22 -17.21 -2.04
C VAL A 4 -18.67 -16.14 -1.06
N ARG A 5 -19.12 -16.57 0.12
CA ARG A 5 -19.56 -15.68 1.19
C ARG A 5 -18.58 -15.72 2.35
N LEU A 6 -17.97 -14.59 2.64
CA LEU A 6 -17.21 -14.41 3.87
C LEU A 6 -18.16 -14.21 5.05
N ARG A 7 -17.73 -14.66 6.23
CA ARG A 7 -18.47 -14.44 7.47
C ARG A 7 -18.49 -12.93 7.76
N PRO A 8 -19.65 -12.32 8.07
CA PRO A 8 -19.72 -10.89 8.38
C PRO A 8 -18.80 -10.47 9.54
N GLU A 9 -18.59 -11.36 10.52
CA GLU A 9 -17.71 -11.11 11.66
C GLU A 9 -16.25 -10.95 11.22
N PHE A 10 -15.82 -11.73 10.22
CA PHE A 10 -14.47 -11.64 9.67
C PHE A 10 -14.23 -10.31 8.97
N LEU A 11 -15.20 -9.84 8.17
CA LEU A 11 -15.12 -8.55 7.50
C LEU A 11 -15.06 -7.40 8.50
N ARG A 12 -15.92 -7.42 9.53
CA ARG A 12 -15.88 -6.42 10.60
C ARG A 12 -14.53 -6.39 11.34
N SER A 13 -13.98 -7.56 11.67
CA SER A 13 -12.65 -7.61 12.31
C SER A 13 -11.53 -7.04 11.42
N MET A 14 -11.63 -7.20 10.10
CA MET A 14 -10.67 -6.58 9.18
C MET A 14 -10.86 -5.06 9.07
N GLU A 15 -12.09 -4.57 9.09
CA GLU A 15 -12.41 -3.13 9.11
C GLU A 15 -11.89 -2.48 10.40
N ASP A 16 -12.16 -3.08 11.56
CA ASP A 16 -11.67 -2.61 12.85
C ASP A 16 -10.13 -2.57 12.87
N PHE A 17 -9.48 -3.65 12.43
CA PHE A 17 -8.03 -3.73 12.36
C PHE A 17 -7.44 -2.69 11.40
N ASP A 18 -8.03 -2.48 10.21
CA ASP A 18 -7.57 -1.44 9.26
C ASP A 18 -7.73 -0.02 9.84
N GLY A 19 -8.71 0.20 10.70
CA GLY A 19 -8.92 1.48 11.39
C GLY A 19 -7.79 1.84 12.36
N GLU A 20 -7.07 0.84 12.89
CA GLU A 20 -6.02 1.02 13.89
C GLU A 20 -4.61 1.13 13.30
N VAL A 21 -4.39 0.71 12.05
CA VAL A 21 -3.05 0.67 11.45
C VAL A 21 -2.54 2.04 10.99
N GLY A 22 -1.21 2.15 10.92
CA GLY A 22 -0.58 3.27 10.23
C GLY A 22 -0.58 4.56 11.04
N GLU A 23 -0.61 4.45 12.36
CA GLU A 23 -0.54 5.60 13.28
C GLU A 23 0.73 6.42 13.02
N GLY A 24 0.59 7.74 12.87
CA GLY A 24 1.71 8.64 12.61
C GLY A 24 2.14 8.76 11.13
N LEU A 25 1.56 7.97 10.22
CA LEU A 25 1.76 8.17 8.78
C LEU A 25 0.79 9.21 8.22
N LYS A 26 1.30 10.09 7.35
CA LYS A 26 0.47 11.08 6.64
C LYS A 26 -0.57 10.36 5.77
N PRO A 27 -1.84 10.82 5.71
CA PRO A 27 -2.89 10.16 4.93
C PRO A 27 -2.51 9.91 3.46
N GLY A 28 -1.91 10.91 2.81
CA GLY A 28 -1.45 10.77 1.42
C GLY A 28 -0.42 9.65 1.24
N LEU A 29 0.52 9.50 2.18
CA LEU A 29 1.53 8.44 2.11
C LEU A 29 0.89 7.05 2.30
N LYS A 30 -0.08 6.93 3.22
CA LYS A 30 -0.85 5.69 3.41
C LYS A 30 -1.60 5.30 2.13
N ALA A 31 -2.30 6.26 1.51
CA ALA A 31 -3.04 6.01 0.29
C ALA A 31 -2.13 5.67 -0.91
N MET A 32 -0.94 6.28 -1.01
CA MET A 32 0.06 5.91 -2.02
C MET A 32 0.55 4.47 -1.86
N VAL A 33 0.85 4.04 -0.62
CA VAL A 33 1.26 2.67 -0.30
C VAL A 33 0.14 1.69 -0.65
N ARG A 34 -1.09 1.98 -0.20
CA ARG A 34 -2.27 1.15 -0.46
C ARG A 34 -2.50 0.94 -1.95
N LEU A 35 -2.44 2.02 -2.75
CA LEU A 35 -2.59 1.96 -4.20
C LEU A 35 -1.47 1.14 -4.86
N ARG A 36 -0.21 1.37 -4.48
CA ARG A 36 0.93 0.63 -5.07
C ARG A 36 0.83 -0.87 -4.78
N CYS A 37 0.52 -1.27 -3.55
CA CYS A 37 0.34 -2.68 -3.18
C CYS A 37 -0.81 -3.31 -3.99
N SER A 38 -1.94 -2.60 -4.11
CA SER A 38 -3.10 -3.07 -4.87
C SER A 38 -2.79 -3.27 -6.36
N HIS A 39 -1.97 -2.40 -6.94
CA HIS A 39 -1.48 -2.58 -8.32
C HIS A 39 -0.62 -3.83 -8.49
N ILE A 40 0.28 -4.13 -7.55
CA ILE A 40 1.11 -5.34 -7.59
C ILE A 40 0.23 -6.58 -7.46
N ASN A 41 -0.73 -6.54 -6.54
CA ASN A 41 -1.65 -7.63 -6.28
C ASN A 41 -2.71 -7.81 -7.37
N GLY A 42 -2.86 -6.86 -8.30
CA GLY A 42 -3.85 -6.94 -9.39
C GLY A 42 -5.30 -6.86 -8.91
N ASP A 43 -5.56 -6.17 -7.79
CA ASP A 43 -6.91 -6.00 -7.25
C ASP A 43 -7.59 -4.76 -7.85
N ALA A 44 -8.47 -4.95 -8.83
CA ALA A 44 -9.11 -3.87 -9.57
C ALA A 44 -10.03 -3.00 -8.69
N TYR A 45 -10.74 -3.61 -7.74
CA TYR A 45 -11.59 -2.89 -6.80
C TYR A 45 -10.77 -1.96 -5.92
N SER A 46 -9.70 -2.48 -5.30
CA SER A 46 -8.86 -1.68 -4.40
C SER A 46 -8.05 -0.64 -5.14
N VAL A 47 -7.59 -0.93 -6.36
CA VAL A 47 -6.95 0.08 -7.24
C VAL A 47 -7.87 1.26 -7.48
N ARG A 48 -9.14 1.02 -7.83
CA ARG A 48 -10.12 2.09 -8.03
C ARG A 48 -10.33 2.88 -6.73
N MET A 49 -10.61 2.18 -5.63
CA MET A 49 -10.91 2.80 -4.33
C MET A 49 -9.77 3.68 -3.81
N HIS A 50 -8.52 3.21 -3.85
CA HIS A 50 -7.37 4.00 -3.40
C HIS A 50 -6.96 5.11 -4.39
N SER A 51 -7.26 4.96 -5.69
CA SER A 51 -7.11 6.05 -6.65
C SER A 51 -8.06 7.20 -6.34
N GLU A 52 -9.33 6.88 -6.05
CA GLU A 52 -10.35 7.86 -5.65
C GLU A 52 -10.02 8.51 -4.29
N GLU A 53 -9.45 7.75 -3.34
CA GLU A 53 -8.93 8.26 -2.07
C GLU A 53 -7.80 9.29 -2.28
N LEU A 54 -6.79 8.96 -3.08
CA LEU A 54 -5.69 9.88 -3.39
C LEU A 54 -6.15 11.15 -4.10
N ALA A 55 -7.09 11.02 -5.05
CA ALA A 55 -7.67 12.17 -5.73
C ALA A 55 -8.39 13.10 -4.73
N ARG A 56 -9.16 12.55 -3.79
CA ARG A 56 -9.80 13.32 -2.71
C ARG A 56 -8.81 14.00 -1.78
N LEU A 57 -7.63 13.41 -1.58
CA LEU A 57 -6.51 13.99 -0.83
C LEU A 57 -5.71 15.03 -1.63
N GLY A 58 -6.11 15.34 -2.87
CA GLY A 58 -5.48 16.37 -3.71
C GLY A 58 -4.28 15.90 -4.53
N ALA A 59 -4.06 14.59 -4.66
CA ALA A 59 -3.00 14.05 -5.51
C ALA A 59 -3.23 14.41 -6.98
N LYS A 60 -2.15 14.76 -7.69
CA LYS A 60 -2.22 15.06 -9.13
C LYS A 60 -2.47 13.76 -9.92
N PRO A 61 -3.24 13.79 -11.02
CA PRO A 61 -3.55 12.60 -11.82
C PRO A 61 -2.31 11.81 -12.29
N HIS A 62 -1.22 12.51 -12.63
CA HIS A 62 0.02 11.86 -13.06
C HIS A 62 0.70 11.06 -11.94
N LEU A 63 0.56 11.45 -10.67
CA LEU A 63 1.09 10.69 -9.55
C LEU A 63 0.30 9.38 -9.37
N ILE A 64 -1.03 9.47 -9.44
CA ILE A 64 -1.93 8.30 -9.37
C ILE A 64 -1.59 7.31 -10.49
N ALA A 65 -1.45 7.80 -11.73
CA ALA A 65 -1.06 6.97 -12.87
C ALA A 65 0.34 6.34 -12.71
N ALA A 66 1.31 7.07 -12.14
CA ALA A 66 2.66 6.58 -11.93
C ALA A 66 2.72 5.42 -10.92
N LEU A 67 1.86 5.40 -9.90
CA LEU A 67 1.78 4.33 -8.89
C LEU A 67 1.39 2.96 -9.47
N GLY A 68 0.91 2.91 -10.72
CA GLY A 68 0.72 1.67 -11.48
C GLY A 68 2.00 1.04 -12.02
N ARG A 69 3.16 1.67 -11.85
CA ARG A 69 4.47 1.21 -12.34
C ARG A 69 5.43 0.97 -11.16
N PRO A 70 6.48 0.15 -11.36
CA PRO A 70 7.57 0.03 -10.40
C PRO A 70 8.18 1.38 -10.02
N VAL A 71 8.48 1.59 -8.74
CA VAL A 71 9.02 2.86 -8.21
C VAL A 71 10.33 3.25 -8.91
N LYS A 72 11.19 2.27 -9.20
CA LYS A 72 12.46 2.48 -9.93
C LYS A 72 12.28 3.01 -11.36
N LEU A 73 11.07 3.01 -11.91
CA LEU A 73 10.73 3.51 -13.24
C LEU A 73 9.95 4.84 -13.21
N MET A 74 9.69 5.40 -12.02
CA MET A 74 9.06 6.71 -11.89
C MET A 74 10.05 7.83 -12.26
N ARG A 75 9.54 8.94 -12.77
CA ARG A 75 10.35 10.17 -12.90
C ARG A 75 10.70 10.71 -11.51
N GLU A 76 11.92 11.22 -11.39
CA GLU A 76 12.49 11.71 -10.13
C GLU A 76 11.68 12.86 -9.48
N ASP A 77 10.92 13.62 -10.25
CA ASP A 77 10.15 14.78 -9.79
C ASP A 77 8.75 14.45 -9.26
N LEU A 78 8.31 13.18 -9.37
CA LEU A 78 6.94 12.77 -8.99
C LEU A 78 6.76 12.54 -7.49
N VAL A 79 7.83 12.09 -6.82
CA VAL A 79 7.83 11.72 -5.40
C VAL A 79 9.14 12.16 -4.78
N THR A 80 9.14 12.47 -3.49
CA THR A 80 10.37 12.73 -2.74
C THR A 80 11.17 11.44 -2.56
N GLU A 81 12.46 11.57 -2.23
CA GLU A 81 13.32 10.42 -1.91
C GLU A 81 12.71 9.56 -0.78
N ALA A 82 12.20 10.21 0.27
CA ALA A 82 11.50 9.53 1.37
C ALA A 82 10.27 8.74 0.89
N GLN A 83 9.48 9.31 -0.02
CA GLN A 83 8.33 8.62 -0.60
C GLN A 83 8.77 7.45 -1.48
N ALA A 84 9.80 7.62 -2.30
CA ALA A 84 10.34 6.55 -3.13
C ALA A 84 10.86 5.38 -2.28
N ALA A 85 11.58 5.66 -1.19
CA ALA A 85 12.04 4.64 -0.24
C ALA A 85 10.86 3.85 0.37
N VAL A 86 9.83 4.56 0.84
CA VAL A 86 8.62 3.96 1.41
C VAL A 86 7.89 3.07 0.39
N LEU A 87 7.69 3.57 -0.84
CA LEU A 87 7.02 2.80 -1.88
C LEU A 87 7.85 1.58 -2.28
N ARG A 88 9.18 1.71 -2.39
CA ARG A 88 10.05 0.59 -2.74
C ARG A 88 9.98 -0.52 -1.67
N PHE A 89 9.96 -0.15 -0.41
CA PHE A 89 9.78 -1.09 0.69
C PHE A 89 8.41 -1.78 0.64
N ALA A 90 7.35 -1.02 0.30
CA ALA A 90 6.03 -1.59 0.06
C ALA A 90 6.00 -2.60 -1.09
N GLU A 91 6.73 -2.34 -2.19
CA GLU A 91 6.87 -3.31 -3.29
C GLU A 91 7.48 -4.62 -2.82
N ILE A 92 8.60 -4.55 -2.09
CA ILE A 92 9.34 -5.73 -1.60
C ILE A 92 8.49 -6.54 -0.62
N LEU A 93 7.74 -5.89 0.27
CA LEU A 93 6.90 -6.61 1.22
C LEU A 93 5.61 -7.16 0.59
N THR A 94 5.15 -6.59 -0.52
CA THR A 94 3.96 -7.06 -1.24
C THR A 94 4.26 -8.24 -2.15
N ASP A 95 5.35 -8.15 -2.92
CA ASP A 95 5.86 -9.24 -3.77
C ASP A 95 7.33 -9.48 -3.45
N PRO A 96 7.63 -10.25 -2.39
CA PRO A 96 9.00 -10.47 -1.95
C PRO A 96 9.78 -11.25 -3.02
N PRO A 97 10.88 -10.67 -3.56
CA PRO A 97 11.84 -11.49 -4.29
C PRO A 97 12.38 -12.56 -3.34
N ARG A 98 12.86 -13.69 -3.88
CA ARG A 98 13.28 -14.87 -3.09
C ARG A 98 14.34 -14.58 -1.99
N GLY A 99 14.91 -13.37 -1.96
CA GLY A 99 15.52 -12.77 -0.77
C GLY A 99 15.03 -11.32 -0.63
N LEU A 100 14.53 -10.94 0.55
CA LEU A 100 14.22 -9.55 0.88
C LEU A 100 15.48 -8.70 0.64
N GLU A 101 15.39 -7.60 -0.10
CA GLU A 101 16.49 -6.62 -0.20
C GLU A 101 16.65 -5.99 1.20
N VAL A 102 17.56 -6.54 2.03
CA VAL A 102 17.79 -6.11 3.42
C VAL A 102 18.09 -4.61 3.48
N GLU A 103 18.74 -4.11 2.44
CA GLU A 103 19.11 -2.72 2.24
C GLU A 103 17.89 -1.79 2.18
N ALA A 104 16.73 -2.26 1.70
CA ALA A 104 15.54 -1.44 1.58
C ALA A 104 14.94 -1.06 2.95
N ARG A 105 15.06 -1.95 3.95
CA ARG A 105 14.64 -1.63 5.33
C ARG A 105 15.54 -0.54 5.93
N GLU A 106 16.85 -0.65 5.72
CA GLU A 106 17.79 0.34 6.21
C GLU A 106 17.62 1.69 5.50
N GLU A 107 17.31 1.68 4.21
CA GLU A 107 17.00 2.90 3.46
C GLU A 107 15.75 3.61 4.02
N VAL A 108 14.64 2.90 4.26
CA VAL A 108 13.46 3.53 4.87
C VAL A 108 13.75 4.10 6.26
N ARG A 109 14.59 3.43 7.06
CA ARG A 109 15.00 3.91 8.39
C ARG A 109 15.81 5.21 8.38
N ARG A 110 16.37 5.62 7.23
CA ARG A 110 16.99 6.95 7.07
C ARG A 110 15.96 8.07 7.01
N HIS A 111 14.73 7.76 6.58
CA HIS A 111 13.66 8.73 6.34
C HIS A 111 12.54 8.67 7.39
N LEU A 112 12.34 7.53 8.05
CA LEU A 112 11.28 7.29 9.02
C LEU A 112 11.81 6.87 10.40
N SER A 113 11.11 7.28 11.46
CA SER A 113 11.34 6.76 12.80
C SER A 113 10.98 5.27 12.90
N ALA A 114 11.51 4.56 13.89
CA ALA A 114 11.18 3.15 14.10
C ALA A 114 9.68 2.90 14.25
N LYS A 115 8.96 3.79 14.96
CA LYS A 115 7.49 3.74 15.08
C LYS A 115 6.81 3.88 13.71
N ALA A 116 7.23 4.84 12.89
CA ALA A 116 6.67 5.05 11.56
C ALA A 116 6.98 3.90 10.58
N VAL A 117 8.12 3.21 10.73
CA VAL A 117 8.41 1.98 9.98
C VAL A 117 7.47 0.85 10.40
N GLY A 118 7.19 0.68 11.69
CA GLY A 118 6.18 -0.27 12.19
C GLY A 118 4.80 0.02 11.58
N ALA A 119 4.36 1.27 11.66
CA ALA A 119 3.12 1.75 11.07
C ALA A 119 3.04 1.49 9.54
N LEU A 120 4.15 1.61 8.82
CA LEU A 120 4.22 1.29 7.40
C LEU A 120 4.04 -0.21 7.13
N VAL A 121 4.69 -1.06 7.93
CA VAL A 121 4.55 -2.52 7.83
C VAL A 121 3.09 -2.94 8.08
N GLU A 122 2.45 -2.37 9.10
CA GLU A 122 1.04 -2.61 9.40
C GLU A 122 0.13 -2.29 8.20
N VAL A 123 0.30 -1.10 7.59
CA VAL A 123 -0.46 -0.67 6.41
C VAL A 123 -0.24 -1.62 5.23
N ILE A 124 1.01 -2.03 4.97
CA ILE A 124 1.32 -2.96 3.88
C ILE A 124 0.64 -4.32 4.13
N ALA A 125 0.71 -4.83 5.37
CA ALA A 125 0.14 -6.12 5.73
C ALA A 125 -1.39 -6.15 5.58
N ILE A 126 -2.10 -5.15 6.11
CA ILE A 126 -3.57 -5.11 6.03
C ILE A 126 -4.04 -4.87 4.59
N THR A 127 -3.33 -4.05 3.81
CA THR A 127 -3.64 -3.88 2.38
C THR A 127 -3.52 -5.20 1.62
N ASN A 128 -2.45 -5.95 1.89
CA ASN A 128 -2.24 -7.26 1.30
C ASN A 128 -3.32 -8.28 1.69
N ALA A 129 -3.83 -8.21 2.93
CA ALA A 129 -4.95 -9.02 3.37
C ALA A 129 -6.24 -8.66 2.63
N TRP A 130 -6.58 -7.35 2.56
CA TRP A 130 -7.73 -6.86 1.81
C TRP A 130 -7.68 -7.26 0.34
N ASN A 131 -6.54 -7.11 -0.32
CA ASN A 131 -6.43 -7.49 -1.72
C ASN A 131 -6.67 -8.99 -1.97
N ARG A 132 -6.29 -9.86 -1.03
CA ARG A 132 -6.56 -11.31 -1.12
C ARG A 132 -8.03 -11.61 -0.90
N VAL A 133 -8.65 -10.93 0.07
CA VAL A 133 -10.07 -11.07 0.37
C VAL A 133 -10.90 -10.65 -0.84
N THR A 134 -10.74 -9.43 -1.32
CA THR A 134 -11.54 -8.90 -2.43
C THR A 134 -11.38 -9.77 -3.68
N ARG A 135 -10.14 -10.03 -4.11
CA ARG A 135 -9.86 -10.88 -5.29
C ARG A 135 -10.34 -12.33 -5.14
N GLY A 136 -10.31 -12.88 -3.94
CA GLY A 136 -10.78 -14.24 -3.67
C GLY A 136 -12.29 -14.37 -3.68
N THR A 137 -13.01 -13.24 -3.60
CA THR A 137 -14.47 -13.18 -3.57
C THR A 137 -15.10 -12.54 -4.81
N GLU A 138 -14.32 -11.87 -5.65
CA GLU A 138 -14.73 -11.39 -6.99
C GLU A 138 -15.12 -12.54 -7.92
#